data_AF-A0A7S2GWX0-F1
#
_entry.id   AF-A0A7S2GWX0-F1
#
_cell.length_a   1.000
_cell.length_b   1.000
_cell.length_c   1.000
_cell.angle_alpha   90.00
_cell.angle_beta   90.00
_cell.angle_gamma   90.00
#
_symmetry.space_group_name_H-M   'P 1'
#
loop_
_entity.id
_entity.type
_entity.pdbx_description
1 polymer ?
#
loop_
_entity_poly.entity_id
_entity_poly.type
_entity_poly.pdbx_seq_one_letter_code
_entity_poly.pdbx_strand_id
1 'polypeptide(L)'
;FEWRRRAVSFYKSKKLVRRCAEDGAPLSDWVCAEEEGGIPDDSDLYTFEDQILIELKSPWCDYPTGSLVAVGFDDWAARGAKAAVSPLFLPSDRVSLGGVTRTKNYMIVKALDEVKPTHAFWKYEAGTWVKESEETVGSIRDVGLRAVDDDVSDEMFVTTSSYTEPSTLTFGDASNGAEGLSVDSGKLEVLRQLPHMFDASGVVTSQGMARSKDGTMVPYFLIGKESENNEPVPTLLYGYGGFEISMTPGYSATVGAGWLEKGYTYAVANIRGGGGFGPMGNQ
;
A
#
# COMPACT_ATOMS: atom_id res chain seq x y z
N PHE A 1 16.18 17.91 -0.58
CA PHE A 1 15.40 18.50 0.54
C PHE A 1 15.83 17.84 1.85
N GLU A 2 15.63 18.50 2.99
CA GLU A 2 15.76 17.89 4.32
C GLU A 2 14.41 17.93 5.03
N TRP A 3 14.09 16.84 5.74
CA TRP A 3 12.88 16.71 6.55
C TRP A 3 13.19 16.49 8.01
N ARG A 4 12.37 17.08 8.87
CA ARG A 4 12.34 16.80 10.30
C ARG A 4 10.93 16.59 10.77
N ARG A 5 10.72 15.48 11.46
CA ARG A 5 9.52 15.26 12.27
C ARG A 5 9.85 15.57 13.72
N ARG A 6 9.17 16.55 14.30
CA ARG A 6 9.28 16.87 15.71
C ARG A 6 8.02 16.41 16.43
N ALA A 7 8.14 15.40 17.28
CA ALA A 7 7.05 15.02 18.18
C ALA A 7 6.74 16.18 19.15
N VAL A 8 5.45 16.54 19.24
CA VAL A 8 4.93 17.55 20.17
C VAL A 8 4.16 16.87 21.31
N SER A 9 3.40 15.82 20.98
CA SER A 9 2.72 14.96 21.95
C SER A 9 2.60 13.53 21.38
N PHE A 10 1.98 12.61 22.12
CA PHE A 10 1.80 11.21 21.67
C PHE A 10 1.08 11.10 20.31
N TYR A 11 0.17 12.02 20.00
CA TYR A 11 -0.61 12.03 18.75
C TYR A 11 -0.30 13.22 17.84
N LYS A 12 0.63 14.10 18.21
CA LYS A 12 0.94 15.30 17.42
C LYS A 12 2.41 15.38 17.09
N SER A 13 2.71 15.63 15.82
CA SER A 13 4.04 15.94 15.35
C SER A 13 3.98 17.12 14.39
N LYS A 14 4.99 17.99 14.44
CA LYS A 14 5.23 18.99 13.39
C LYS A 14 6.15 18.40 12.33
N LYS A 15 5.83 18.65 11.06
CA LYS A 15 6.64 18.22 9.92
C LYS A 15 7.27 19.46 9.31
N LEU A 16 8.59 19.55 9.43
CA LEU A 16 9.36 20.65 8.90
C LEU A 16 10.11 20.19 7.66
N VAL A 17 10.11 21.05 6.65
CA VAL A 17 10.81 20.84 5.38
C VAL A 17 11.64 22.06 5.02
N ARG A 18 12.81 21.84 4.43
CA ARG A 18 13.61 22.90 3.83
C ARG A 18 14.32 22.44 2.57
N ARG A 19 14.69 23.40 1.72
CA ARG A 19 15.58 23.15 0.59
C ARG A 19 17.02 22.97 1.08
N CYS A 20 17.70 22.06 0.41
CA CYS A 20 19.14 21.88 0.54
C CYS A 20 19.76 21.84 -0.86
N ALA A 21 21.00 22.29 -0.96
CA ALA A 21 21.86 22.07 -2.12
C ALA A 21 22.26 20.59 -2.22
N GLU A 22 22.88 20.21 -3.33
CA GLU A 22 23.36 18.84 -3.56
C GLU A 22 24.35 18.36 -2.49
N ASP A 23 25.16 19.28 -1.95
CA ASP A 23 26.10 19.02 -0.86
C ASP A 23 25.44 18.96 0.53
N GLY A 24 24.11 19.10 0.60
CA GLY A 24 23.32 19.11 1.83
C GLY A 24 23.28 20.45 2.55
N ALA A 25 23.93 21.49 2.04
CA ALA A 25 23.87 22.82 2.65
C ALA A 25 22.44 23.39 2.56
N PRO A 26 21.90 23.98 3.65
CA PRO A 26 20.54 24.51 3.63
C PRO A 26 20.45 25.74 2.71
N LEU A 27 19.43 25.74 1.84
CA LEU A 27 19.11 26.82 0.92
C LEU A 27 17.89 27.64 1.36
N SER A 28 17.13 27.15 2.34
CA SER A 28 15.99 27.86 2.92
C SER A 28 15.90 27.63 4.43
N ASP A 29 15.14 28.50 5.10
CA ASP A 29 14.66 28.23 6.44
C ASP A 29 13.68 27.05 6.46
N TRP A 30 13.42 26.55 7.67
CA TRP A 30 12.46 25.49 7.90
C TRP A 30 11.03 26.02 7.74
N VAL A 31 10.27 25.38 6.86
CA VAL A 31 8.84 25.62 6.69
C VAL A 31 8.08 24.53 7.42
N CYS A 32 7.10 24.93 8.24
CA CYS A 32 6.21 24.02 8.96
C CYS A 32 5.01 23.66 8.06
N ALA A 33 4.89 22.39 7.69
CA ALA A 33 3.88 21.90 6.75
C ALA A 33 2.45 22.27 7.18
N GLU A 34 2.20 22.18 8.47
CA GLU A 34 0.89 22.43 9.06
C GLU A 34 0.53 23.92 9.14
N GLU A 35 1.51 24.80 9.33
CA GLU A 35 1.28 26.22 9.66
C GLU A 35 1.27 27.14 8.43
N GLU A 36 2.20 26.95 7.49
CA GLU A 36 2.31 27.82 6.31
C GLU A 36 1.48 27.32 5.12
N GLY A 37 1.19 26.01 5.10
CA GLY A 37 0.48 25.35 4.02
C GLY A 37 -0.95 24.92 4.31
N GLY A 38 -1.32 24.87 5.59
CA GLY A 38 -2.59 24.29 6.04
C GLY A 38 -2.72 22.80 5.76
N ILE A 39 -1.60 22.08 5.53
CA ILE A 39 -1.62 20.62 5.40
C ILE A 39 -2.10 20.04 6.74
N PRO A 40 -3.05 19.08 6.75
CA PRO A 40 -3.54 18.51 8.00
C PRO A 40 -2.43 17.84 8.82
N ASP A 41 -2.46 18.03 10.13
CA ASP A 41 -1.38 17.57 11.04
C ASP A 41 -1.31 16.04 11.15
N ASP A 42 -2.41 15.35 10.84
CA ASP A 42 -2.56 13.90 10.80
C ASP A 42 -2.08 13.25 9.49
N SER A 43 -1.79 14.03 8.44
CA SER A 43 -1.36 13.50 7.13
C SER A 43 0.05 12.94 7.17
N ASP A 44 0.34 11.88 6.41
CA ASP A 44 1.71 11.40 6.24
C ASP A 44 2.37 12.08 5.03
N LEU A 45 3.66 12.43 5.16
CA LEU A 45 4.38 13.20 4.16
C LEU A 45 5.59 12.44 3.63
N TYR A 46 5.80 12.54 2.33
CA TYR A 46 6.95 12.01 1.60
C TYR A 46 7.50 13.08 0.66
N THR A 47 8.67 12.81 0.09
CA THR A 47 9.23 13.64 -0.99
C THR A 47 9.74 12.83 -2.14
N PHE A 48 9.63 13.46 -3.30
CA PHE A 48 10.14 12.96 -4.55
C PHE A 48 10.51 14.16 -5.41
N GLU A 49 11.76 14.25 -5.86
CA GLU A 49 12.26 15.44 -6.57
C GLU A 49 11.99 16.74 -5.78
N ASP A 50 11.31 17.71 -6.40
CA ASP A 50 10.85 18.96 -5.81
C ASP A 50 9.42 18.94 -5.26
N GLN A 51 8.82 17.75 -5.17
CA GLN A 51 7.44 17.53 -4.77
C GLN A 51 7.34 17.09 -3.31
N ILE A 52 6.36 17.64 -2.60
CA ILE A 52 5.85 17.10 -1.35
C ILE A 52 4.67 16.20 -1.69
N LEU A 53 4.74 14.93 -1.30
CA LEU A 53 3.62 14.01 -1.37
C LEU A 53 2.91 13.96 -0.03
N ILE A 54 1.59 13.94 -0.06
CA ILE A 54 0.73 14.06 1.10
C ILE A 54 -0.30 12.93 1.04
N GLU A 55 -0.19 11.98 1.96
CA GLU A 55 -1.24 11.01 2.25
C GLU A 55 -2.23 11.63 3.24
N LEU A 56 -3.43 11.90 2.77
CA LEU A 56 -4.44 12.64 3.52
C LEU A 56 -5.17 11.74 4.52
N LYS A 57 -5.02 12.01 5.83
CA LYS A 57 -5.89 11.42 6.88
C LYS A 57 -7.09 12.29 7.22
N SER A 58 -7.00 13.57 6.88
CA SER A 58 -8.11 14.51 6.83
C SER A 58 -8.20 15.16 5.45
N PRO A 59 -9.40 15.56 4.98
CA PRO A 59 -9.54 16.24 3.70
C PRO A 59 -8.69 17.51 3.62
N TRP A 60 -8.14 17.80 2.45
CA TRP A 60 -7.33 18.99 2.22
C TRP A 60 -7.53 19.52 0.79
N CYS A 61 -7.70 20.84 0.67
CA CYS A 61 -8.17 21.46 -0.57
C CYS A 61 -9.47 20.81 -1.06
N ASP A 62 -9.52 20.34 -2.30
CA ASP A 62 -10.67 19.64 -2.89
C ASP A 62 -10.55 18.11 -2.81
N TYR A 63 -9.57 17.58 -2.06
CA TYR A 63 -9.27 16.15 -2.03
C TYR A 63 -9.75 15.48 -0.74
N PRO A 64 -10.43 14.33 -0.84
CA PRO A 64 -10.93 13.62 0.33
C PRO A 64 -9.79 12.94 1.11
N THR A 65 -10.09 12.54 2.35
CA THR A 65 -9.28 11.57 3.11
C THR A 65 -8.94 10.36 2.24
N GLY A 66 -7.76 9.76 2.45
CA GLY A 66 -7.25 8.58 1.76
C GLY A 66 -6.62 8.87 0.40
N SER A 67 -6.65 10.13 -0.05
CA SER A 67 -5.97 10.54 -1.27
C SER A 67 -4.46 10.63 -1.06
N LEU A 68 -3.70 10.30 -2.10
CA LEU A 68 -2.31 10.69 -2.22
C LEU A 68 -2.23 11.83 -3.22
N VAL A 69 -1.78 12.99 -2.76
CA VAL A 69 -1.61 14.17 -3.61
C VAL A 69 -0.16 14.65 -3.58
N ALA A 70 0.27 15.33 -4.63
CA ALA A 70 1.58 15.94 -4.75
C ALA A 70 1.46 17.45 -4.98
N VAL A 71 2.34 18.22 -4.34
CA VAL A 71 2.47 19.67 -4.54
C VAL A 71 3.94 20.03 -4.72
N GLY A 72 4.23 20.94 -5.65
CA GLY A 72 5.57 21.49 -5.78
C GLY A 72 5.96 22.32 -4.57
N PHE A 73 7.13 22.07 -4.00
CA PHE A 73 7.58 22.71 -2.76
C PHE A 73 7.55 24.24 -2.84
N ASP A 74 8.13 24.82 -3.90
CA ASP A 74 8.22 26.28 -4.04
C ASP A 74 6.83 26.90 -4.18
N ASP A 75 5.96 26.23 -4.92
CA ASP A 75 4.61 26.68 -5.16
C ASP A 75 3.76 26.64 -3.88
N TRP A 76 3.90 25.55 -3.13
CA TRP A 76 3.28 25.37 -1.83
C TRP A 76 3.83 26.32 -0.77
N ALA A 77 5.15 26.54 -0.70
CA ALA A 77 5.74 27.49 0.23
C ALA A 77 5.28 28.94 -0.05
N ALA A 78 5.01 29.29 -1.31
CA ALA A 78 4.52 30.61 -1.69
C ALA A 78 3.00 30.78 -1.54
N ARG A 79 2.21 29.72 -1.77
CA ARG A 79 0.74 29.83 -1.92
C ARG A 79 -0.06 28.98 -0.92
N GLY A 80 0.59 28.14 -0.12
CA GLY A 80 -0.03 27.18 0.79
C GLY A 80 -1.08 26.32 0.08
N ALA A 81 -2.28 26.21 0.67
CA ALA A 81 -3.42 25.47 0.10
C ALA A 81 -3.95 25.99 -1.25
N LYS A 82 -3.40 27.09 -1.79
CA LYS A 82 -3.72 27.60 -3.15
C LYS A 82 -2.71 27.16 -4.21
N ALA A 83 -1.72 26.34 -3.84
CA ALA A 83 -0.77 25.75 -4.77
C ALA A 83 -1.47 24.80 -5.75
N ALA A 84 -0.84 24.54 -6.89
CA ALA A 84 -1.29 23.53 -7.81
C ALA A 84 -1.08 22.13 -7.19
N VAL A 85 -2.16 21.38 -7.03
CA VAL A 85 -2.15 20.05 -6.44
C VAL A 85 -2.38 19.01 -7.54
N SER A 86 -1.49 18.03 -7.63
CA SER A 86 -1.60 16.89 -8.55
C SER A 86 -2.06 15.63 -7.80
N PRO A 87 -3.21 15.02 -8.14
CA PRO A 87 -3.61 13.76 -7.53
C PRO A 87 -2.83 12.59 -8.13
N LEU A 88 -2.18 11.80 -7.27
CA LEU A 88 -1.51 10.55 -7.67
C LEU A 88 -2.37 9.32 -7.34
N PHE A 89 -3.26 9.44 -6.36
CA PHE A 89 -4.27 8.44 -6.03
C PHE A 89 -5.50 9.10 -5.42
N LEU A 90 -6.68 8.63 -5.83
CA LEU A 90 -7.96 9.00 -5.25
C LEU A 90 -8.68 7.73 -4.79
N PRO A 91 -9.13 7.65 -3.52
CA PRO A 91 -9.82 6.48 -3.02
C PRO A 91 -11.24 6.40 -3.59
N SER A 92 -11.81 5.19 -3.51
CA SER A 92 -13.24 4.94 -3.75
C SER A 92 -13.78 4.00 -2.68
N ASP A 93 -15.07 3.66 -2.76
CA ASP A 93 -15.70 2.70 -1.84
C ASP A 93 -15.03 1.31 -1.87
N ARG A 94 -14.32 0.98 -2.96
CA ARG A 94 -13.68 -0.33 -3.18
C ARG A 94 -12.16 -0.28 -3.15
N VAL A 95 -11.59 0.91 -3.35
CA VAL A 95 -10.14 1.09 -3.55
C VAL A 95 -9.55 2.00 -2.49
N SER A 96 -8.53 1.51 -1.79
CA SER A 96 -7.76 2.27 -0.80
C SER A 96 -6.29 2.38 -1.16
N LEU A 97 -5.61 3.36 -0.57
CA LEU A 97 -4.16 3.46 -0.65
C LEU A 97 -3.55 2.35 0.21
N GLY A 98 -2.68 1.54 -0.39
CA GLY A 98 -1.94 0.47 0.28
C GLY A 98 -0.51 0.85 0.65
N GLY A 99 -0.05 2.03 0.21
CA GLY A 99 1.24 2.61 0.54
C GLY A 99 1.94 3.22 -0.67
N VAL A 100 3.10 3.82 -0.42
CA VAL A 100 3.96 4.42 -1.43
C VAL A 100 5.38 3.90 -1.29
N THR A 101 6.07 3.72 -2.41
CA THR A 101 7.48 3.36 -2.43
C THR A 101 8.19 4.21 -3.46
N ARG A 102 9.24 4.90 -3.04
CA ARG A 102 10.10 5.67 -3.94
C ARG A 102 11.31 4.84 -4.37
N THR A 103 11.77 5.08 -5.58
CA THR A 103 13.10 4.76 -6.07
C THR A 103 13.77 6.05 -6.54
N LYS A 104 14.93 5.96 -7.18
CA LYS A 104 15.56 7.13 -7.78
C LYS A 104 14.66 7.85 -8.77
N ASN A 105 14.02 7.11 -9.68
CA ASN A 105 13.26 7.69 -10.79
C ASN A 105 11.75 7.44 -10.72
N TYR A 106 11.26 6.59 -9.81
CA TYR A 106 9.86 6.22 -9.73
C TYR A 106 9.25 6.50 -8.35
N MET A 107 8.00 6.96 -8.39
CA MET A 107 7.06 6.86 -7.29
C MET A 107 6.08 5.73 -7.59
N ILE A 108 6.13 4.66 -6.81
CA ILE A 108 5.25 3.50 -6.96
C ILE A 108 4.15 3.59 -5.92
N VAL A 109 2.91 3.69 -6.39
CA VAL A 109 1.72 3.79 -5.55
C VAL A 109 1.04 2.44 -5.50
N LYS A 110 1.03 1.81 -4.32
CA LYS A 110 0.26 0.60 -4.07
C LYS A 110 -1.18 1.00 -3.72
N ALA A 111 -2.16 0.41 -4.40
CA ALA A 111 -3.56 0.48 -3.99
C ALA A 111 -4.10 -0.92 -3.71
N LEU A 112 -5.20 -0.99 -2.97
CA LEU A 112 -5.94 -2.22 -2.70
C LEU A 112 -7.34 -2.07 -3.27
N ASP A 113 -7.64 -2.77 -4.37
CA ASP A 113 -9.00 -2.90 -4.90
C ASP A 113 -9.62 -4.18 -4.34
N GLU A 114 -10.54 -4.03 -3.39
CA GLU A 114 -11.11 -5.15 -2.62
C GLU A 114 -10.02 -6.08 -2.08
N VAL A 115 -8.96 -5.49 -1.51
CA VAL A 115 -7.82 -6.19 -0.90
C VAL A 115 -6.93 -6.92 -1.91
N LYS A 116 -7.09 -6.66 -3.22
CA LYS A 116 -6.14 -7.07 -4.25
C LYS A 116 -5.17 -5.93 -4.55
N PRO A 117 -3.85 -6.18 -4.50
CA PRO A 117 -2.88 -5.14 -4.74
C PRO A 117 -2.82 -4.74 -6.22
N THR A 118 -2.77 -3.44 -6.47
CA THR A 118 -2.34 -2.84 -7.74
C THR A 118 -1.13 -1.94 -7.48
N HIS A 119 -0.27 -1.77 -8.49
CA HIS A 119 0.89 -0.88 -8.42
C HIS A 119 0.89 0.05 -9.62
N ALA A 120 0.79 1.36 -9.36
CA ALA A 120 0.92 2.40 -10.36
C ALA A 120 2.30 3.03 -10.30
N PHE A 121 2.98 3.11 -11.44
CA PHE A 121 4.35 3.60 -11.57
C PHE A 121 4.31 5.02 -12.13
N TRP A 122 4.70 5.98 -11.31
CA TRP A 122 4.73 7.39 -11.64
C TRP A 122 6.14 7.90 -11.79
N LYS A 123 6.36 8.78 -12.77
CA LYS A 123 7.55 9.61 -12.89
C LYS A 123 7.16 11.08 -12.74
N TYR A 124 8.14 11.87 -12.32
CA TYR A 124 8.04 13.32 -12.35
C TYR A 124 9.03 13.87 -13.38
N GLU A 125 8.53 14.25 -14.56
CA GLU A 125 9.35 14.67 -15.69
C GLU A 125 8.91 16.04 -16.17
N ALA A 126 9.87 16.94 -16.41
CA ALA A 126 9.62 18.29 -16.91
C ALA A 126 8.53 19.07 -16.13
N GLY A 127 8.49 18.88 -14.80
CA GLY A 127 7.54 19.56 -13.92
C GLY A 127 6.13 18.94 -13.89
N THR A 128 5.94 17.74 -14.45
CA THR A 128 4.64 17.07 -14.54
C THR A 128 4.72 15.62 -14.11
N TRP A 129 3.69 15.15 -13.40
CA TRP A 129 3.52 13.75 -13.05
C TRP A 129 2.99 12.95 -14.24
N VAL A 130 3.66 11.84 -14.57
CA VAL A 130 3.28 10.93 -15.64
C VAL A 130 3.12 9.52 -15.05
N LYS A 131 1.92 8.95 -15.17
CA LYS A 131 1.70 7.52 -14.87
C LYS A 131 2.19 6.72 -16.07
N GLU A 132 3.37 6.13 -15.94
CA GLU A 132 4.01 5.37 -17.02
C GLU A 132 3.32 4.02 -17.24
N SER A 133 2.99 3.33 -16.15
CA SER A 133 2.38 2.00 -16.19
C SER A 133 1.61 1.70 -14.91
N GLU A 134 0.76 0.66 -14.98
CA GLU A 134 0.01 0.14 -13.85
C GLU A 134 -0.16 -1.35 -14.02
N GLU A 135 0.02 -2.12 -12.95
CA GLU A 135 -0.28 -3.55 -12.94
C GLU A 135 -1.31 -3.91 -11.86
N THR A 136 -2.04 -5.00 -12.12
CA THR A 136 -2.91 -5.65 -11.15
C THR A 136 -2.39 -7.07 -10.96
N VAL A 137 -2.24 -7.48 -9.69
CA VAL A 137 -1.78 -8.83 -9.38
C VAL A 137 -2.89 -9.83 -9.67
N GLY A 138 -2.63 -10.77 -10.57
CA GLY A 138 -3.65 -11.65 -11.14
C GLY A 138 -4.16 -12.74 -10.21
N SER A 139 -3.45 -13.05 -9.13
CA SER A 139 -3.82 -14.08 -8.15
C SER A 139 -3.93 -13.52 -6.73
N ILE A 140 -4.63 -14.26 -5.85
CA ILE A 140 -4.84 -13.85 -4.46
C ILE A 140 -3.54 -14.04 -3.67
N ARG A 141 -2.70 -13.00 -3.68
CA ARG A 141 -1.45 -12.89 -2.94
C ARG A 141 -1.23 -11.44 -2.52
N ASP A 142 -0.51 -11.25 -1.42
CA ASP A 142 0.08 -9.95 -1.13
C ASP A 142 1.39 -9.79 -1.90
N VAL A 143 1.67 -8.53 -2.28
CA VAL A 143 2.92 -8.12 -2.92
C VAL A 143 3.43 -6.89 -2.19
N GLY A 144 4.63 -7.00 -1.64
CA GLY A 144 5.36 -5.90 -1.02
C GLY A 144 6.51 -5.46 -1.90
N LEU A 145 6.64 -4.16 -2.10
CA LEU A 145 7.72 -3.54 -2.84
C LEU A 145 8.61 -2.76 -1.88
N ARG A 146 9.93 -2.90 -2.03
CA ARG A 146 10.91 -2.16 -1.24
C ARG A 146 12.13 -1.84 -2.10
N ALA A 147 12.47 -0.56 -2.21
CA ALA A 147 13.71 -0.15 -2.85
C ALA A 147 14.94 -0.72 -2.11
N VAL A 148 15.92 -1.15 -2.89
CA VAL A 148 17.23 -1.55 -2.38
C VAL A 148 17.94 -0.32 -1.82
N ASP A 149 18.00 0.74 -2.64
CA ASP A 149 18.45 2.08 -2.27
C ASP A 149 17.67 3.09 -3.14
N ASP A 150 16.83 3.88 -2.50
CA ASP A 150 15.90 4.77 -3.20
C ASP A 150 16.51 6.09 -3.66
N ASP A 151 17.77 6.39 -3.30
CA ASP A 151 18.44 7.61 -3.73
C ASP A 151 19.36 7.36 -4.95
N VAL A 152 19.80 6.12 -5.18
CA VAL A 152 20.78 5.81 -6.25
C VAL A 152 20.32 4.84 -7.33
N SER A 153 19.32 4.00 -7.10
CA SER A 153 18.87 3.02 -8.09
C SER A 153 17.34 2.85 -8.17
N ASP A 154 16.91 2.10 -9.19
CA ASP A 154 15.54 1.65 -9.38
C ASP A 154 15.39 0.16 -9.05
N GLU A 155 16.38 -0.41 -8.37
CA GLU A 155 16.42 -1.81 -7.97
C GLU A 155 15.54 -2.04 -6.75
N MET A 156 14.81 -3.16 -6.78
CA MET A 156 13.73 -3.43 -5.84
C MET A 156 13.80 -4.85 -5.33
N PHE A 157 13.56 -4.99 -4.03
CA PHE A 157 13.08 -6.22 -3.44
C PHE A 157 11.56 -6.31 -3.60
N VAL A 158 11.10 -7.43 -4.15
CA VAL A 158 9.69 -7.78 -4.26
C VAL A 158 9.43 -8.97 -3.34
N THR A 159 8.48 -8.84 -2.43
CA THR A 159 8.09 -9.93 -1.52
C THR A 159 6.68 -10.37 -1.84
N THR A 160 6.47 -11.66 -2.09
CA THR A 160 5.13 -12.22 -2.32
C THR A 160 4.74 -13.18 -1.22
N SER A 161 3.48 -13.21 -0.83
CA SER A 161 2.94 -14.22 0.09
C SER A 161 1.48 -14.52 -0.26
N SER A 162 1.07 -15.78 -0.17
CA SER A 162 -0.34 -16.16 -0.28
C SER A 162 -0.71 -17.09 0.89
N TYR A 163 -1.97 -17.50 0.98
CA TYR A 163 -2.37 -18.43 2.04
C TYR A 163 -1.79 -19.84 1.87
N THR A 164 -1.36 -20.20 0.66
CA THR A 164 -0.89 -21.55 0.32
C THR A 164 0.57 -21.58 -0.16
N GLU A 165 1.14 -20.44 -0.51
CA GLU A 165 2.53 -20.31 -0.94
C GLU A 165 3.34 -19.51 0.09
N PRO A 166 4.46 -20.06 0.57
CA PRO A 166 5.30 -19.41 1.57
C PRO A 166 5.93 -18.15 0.98
N SER A 167 6.31 -17.22 1.87
CA SER A 167 6.85 -15.95 1.44
C SER A 167 8.12 -16.10 0.61
N THR A 168 8.14 -15.43 -0.54
CA THR A 168 9.26 -15.42 -1.48
C THR A 168 9.79 -14.01 -1.61
N LEU A 169 11.10 -13.85 -1.47
CA LEU A 169 11.84 -12.63 -1.75
C LEU A 169 12.47 -12.77 -3.13
N THR A 170 12.12 -11.85 -4.02
CA THR A 170 12.69 -11.72 -5.35
C THR A 170 13.31 -10.35 -5.55
N PHE A 171 14.08 -10.23 -6.63
CA PHE A 171 14.71 -9.01 -7.08
C PHE A 171 14.14 -8.60 -8.45
N GLY A 172 13.95 -7.30 -8.63
CA GLY A 172 13.48 -6.70 -9.88
C GLY A 172 13.99 -5.27 -10.01
N ASP A 173 13.65 -4.62 -11.12
CA ASP A 173 14.11 -3.27 -11.43
C ASP A 173 12.98 -2.46 -12.09
N ALA A 174 12.59 -1.36 -11.44
CA ALA A 174 11.51 -0.49 -11.87
C ALA A 174 11.84 0.28 -13.16
N SER A 175 13.11 0.39 -13.55
CA SER A 175 13.51 1.00 -14.83
C SER A 175 12.97 0.25 -16.05
N ASN A 176 12.54 -1.00 -15.88
CA ASN A 176 11.86 -1.81 -16.90
C ASN A 176 10.33 -1.64 -16.88
N GLY A 177 9.79 -0.61 -16.20
CA GLY A 177 8.37 -0.36 -16.02
C GLY A 177 7.70 -1.38 -15.09
N ALA A 178 6.36 -1.42 -15.06
CA ALA A 178 5.60 -2.37 -14.24
C ALA A 178 5.99 -3.85 -14.50
N GLU A 179 6.32 -4.21 -15.73
CA GLU A 179 6.80 -5.55 -16.11
C GLU A 179 8.08 -5.96 -15.37
N GLY A 180 8.94 -5.00 -15.00
CA GLY A 180 10.17 -5.25 -14.26
C GLY A 180 9.96 -5.67 -12.82
N LEU A 181 8.79 -5.36 -12.24
CA LEU A 181 8.40 -5.72 -10.88
C LEU A 181 7.20 -6.68 -10.82
N SER A 182 6.57 -6.98 -11.96
CA SER A 182 5.37 -7.79 -12.00
C SER A 182 5.65 -9.23 -11.60
N VAL A 183 4.93 -9.68 -10.57
CA VAL A 183 5.05 -11.04 -10.01
C VAL A 183 4.46 -12.11 -10.93
N ASP A 184 3.65 -11.71 -11.91
CA ASP A 184 3.04 -12.60 -12.90
C ASP A 184 3.86 -12.68 -14.20
N SER A 185 4.89 -11.84 -14.36
CA SER A 185 5.75 -11.82 -15.56
C SER A 185 6.67 -13.04 -15.69
N GLY A 186 6.97 -13.71 -14.57
CA GLY A 186 7.97 -14.78 -14.49
C GLY A 186 9.42 -14.32 -14.70
N LYS A 187 9.68 -13.00 -14.70
CA LYS A 187 11.01 -12.42 -14.98
C LYS A 187 11.81 -12.05 -13.73
N LEU A 188 11.19 -12.07 -12.54
CA LEU A 188 11.85 -11.71 -11.29
C LEU A 188 12.88 -12.77 -10.87
N GLU A 189 14.02 -12.33 -10.35
CA GLU A 189 15.05 -13.22 -9.82
C GLU A 189 14.68 -13.66 -8.41
N VAL A 190 14.55 -14.96 -8.16
CA VAL A 190 14.30 -15.48 -6.80
C VAL A 190 15.58 -15.46 -5.98
N LEU A 191 15.62 -14.60 -4.96
CA LEU A 191 16.74 -14.54 -4.02
C LEU A 191 16.58 -15.53 -2.88
N ARG A 192 15.35 -15.66 -2.36
CA ARG A 192 15.05 -16.53 -1.22
C ARG A 192 13.59 -16.91 -1.16
N GLN A 193 13.30 -18.11 -0.69
CA GLN A 193 11.95 -18.54 -0.35
C GLN A 193 11.95 -19.22 1.01
N LEU A 194 10.91 -18.97 1.82
CA LEU A 194 10.70 -19.73 3.04
C LEU A 194 10.25 -21.16 2.70
N PRO A 195 10.61 -22.17 3.52
CA PRO A 195 10.18 -23.54 3.26
C PRO A 195 8.66 -23.68 3.35
N HIS A 196 8.12 -24.66 2.62
CA HIS A 196 6.76 -25.13 2.86
C HIS A 196 6.70 -25.81 4.23
N MET A 197 5.83 -25.28 5.09
CA MET A 197 5.65 -25.70 6.49
C MET A 197 4.36 -26.51 6.71
N PHE A 198 3.56 -26.73 5.66
CA PHE A 198 2.39 -27.61 5.67
C PHE A 198 2.07 -28.06 4.23
N ASP A 199 1.31 -29.15 4.10
CA ASP A 199 0.81 -29.63 2.80
C ASP A 199 -0.42 -28.84 2.36
N ALA A 200 -0.23 -27.99 1.33
CA ALA A 200 -1.30 -27.20 0.72
C ALA A 200 -1.99 -27.92 -0.46
N SER A 201 -1.71 -29.21 -0.70
CA SER A 201 -2.26 -29.95 -1.83
C SER A 201 -3.78 -29.97 -1.81
N GLY A 202 -4.39 -29.46 -2.88
CA GLY A 202 -5.85 -29.34 -3.03
C GLY A 202 -6.49 -28.23 -2.19
N VAL A 203 -5.71 -27.45 -1.45
CA VAL A 203 -6.21 -26.24 -0.77
C VAL A 203 -6.32 -25.13 -1.81
N VAL A 204 -7.51 -24.54 -1.89
CA VAL A 204 -7.79 -23.40 -2.78
C VAL A 204 -8.07 -22.15 -1.94
N THR A 205 -7.68 -21.00 -2.48
CA THR A 205 -8.10 -19.70 -1.95
C THR A 205 -9.15 -19.13 -2.88
N SER A 206 -10.30 -18.76 -2.33
CA SER A 206 -11.35 -18.03 -3.03
C SER A 206 -11.71 -16.75 -2.30
N GLN A 207 -12.21 -15.77 -3.02
CA GLN A 207 -12.74 -14.53 -2.45
C GLN A 207 -14.24 -14.50 -2.63
N GLY A 208 -14.97 -14.18 -1.55
CA GLY A 208 -16.40 -13.99 -1.56
C GLY A 208 -16.79 -12.65 -0.94
N MET A 209 -18.10 -12.37 -0.93
CA MET A 209 -18.68 -11.13 -0.39
C MET A 209 -19.86 -11.45 0.52
N ALA A 210 -19.84 -10.93 1.75
CA ALA A 210 -20.92 -11.04 2.71
C ALA A 210 -21.69 -9.73 2.80
N ARG A 211 -23.01 -9.78 2.88
CA ARG A 211 -23.84 -8.57 3.07
C ARG A 211 -23.94 -8.23 4.57
N SER A 212 -23.45 -7.07 4.95
CA SER A 212 -23.62 -6.47 6.28
C SER A 212 -25.08 -6.11 6.55
N LYS A 213 -25.43 -5.85 7.83
CA LYS A 213 -26.77 -5.43 8.25
C LYS A 213 -27.24 -4.14 7.56
N ASP A 214 -26.32 -3.24 7.25
CA ASP A 214 -26.58 -1.97 6.55
C ASP A 214 -26.54 -2.09 5.02
N GLY A 215 -26.36 -3.30 4.48
CA GLY A 215 -26.32 -3.56 3.04
C GLY A 215 -24.93 -3.49 2.42
N THR A 216 -23.92 -3.00 3.15
CA THR A 216 -22.51 -2.95 2.70
C THR A 216 -22.00 -4.35 2.38
N MET A 217 -21.28 -4.52 1.27
CA MET A 217 -20.62 -5.79 0.94
C MET A 217 -19.24 -5.85 1.62
N VAL A 218 -18.97 -6.93 2.32
CA VAL A 218 -17.74 -7.18 3.07
C VAL A 218 -17.02 -8.37 2.45
N PRO A 219 -15.85 -8.20 1.83
CA PRO A 219 -15.14 -9.33 1.27
C PRO A 219 -14.52 -10.19 2.34
N TYR A 220 -14.40 -11.46 2.00
CA TYR A 220 -13.68 -12.43 2.81
C TYR A 220 -12.92 -13.38 1.90
N PHE A 221 -11.82 -13.92 2.41
CA PHE A 221 -11.12 -15.05 1.81
C PHE A 221 -11.60 -16.34 2.46
N LEU A 222 -11.81 -17.38 1.65
CA LEU A 222 -11.98 -18.76 2.11
C LEU A 222 -10.80 -19.59 1.62
N ILE A 223 -10.17 -20.27 2.56
CA ILE A 223 -8.99 -21.08 2.35
C ILE A 223 -9.30 -22.49 2.85
N GLY A 224 -9.31 -23.46 1.96
CA GLY A 224 -9.65 -24.83 2.31
C GLY A 224 -9.72 -25.72 1.08
N LYS A 225 -9.94 -27.02 1.31
CA LYS A 225 -10.30 -27.94 0.23
C LYS A 225 -11.78 -27.72 -0.12
N GLU A 226 -12.16 -27.96 -1.37
CA GLU A 226 -13.58 -28.01 -1.71
C GLU A 226 -14.26 -29.10 -0.86
N SER A 227 -15.37 -28.75 -0.22
CA SER A 227 -16.17 -29.71 0.55
C SER A 227 -16.83 -30.69 -0.40
N GLU A 228 -16.66 -31.99 -0.15
CA GLU A 228 -17.44 -33.02 -0.84
C GLU A 228 -18.95 -32.74 -0.63
N ASN A 229 -19.71 -32.70 -1.72
CA ASN A 229 -21.17 -32.48 -1.71
C ASN A 229 -21.66 -31.15 -1.08
N ASN A 230 -20.82 -30.13 -0.96
CA ASN A 230 -21.17 -28.86 -0.28
C ASN A 230 -21.58 -29.03 1.19
N GLU A 231 -21.08 -30.07 1.87
CA GLU A 231 -21.34 -30.26 3.29
C GLU A 231 -20.60 -29.24 4.16
N PRO A 232 -21.19 -28.75 5.27
CA PRO A 232 -20.51 -27.86 6.19
C PRO A 232 -19.25 -28.49 6.79
N VAL A 233 -18.12 -27.78 6.70
CA VAL A 233 -16.85 -28.18 7.31
C VAL A 233 -16.51 -27.28 8.49
N PRO A 234 -15.81 -27.78 9.53
CA PRO A 234 -15.30 -26.94 10.61
C PRO A 234 -14.53 -25.74 10.05
N THR A 235 -14.91 -24.54 10.50
CA THR A 235 -14.38 -23.29 9.95
C THR A 235 -13.84 -22.40 11.06
N LEU A 236 -12.59 -21.94 10.90
CA LEU A 236 -11.98 -20.92 11.73
C LEU A 236 -12.16 -19.57 11.03
N LEU A 237 -12.92 -18.67 11.63
CA LEU A 237 -13.12 -17.31 11.12
C LEU A 237 -12.22 -16.33 11.88
N TYR A 238 -11.45 -15.55 11.13
CA TYR A 238 -10.60 -14.47 11.64
C TYR A 238 -11.00 -13.12 11.04
N GLY A 239 -10.88 -12.06 11.84
CA GLY A 239 -11.07 -10.68 11.43
C GLY A 239 -10.40 -9.74 12.44
N TYR A 240 -9.92 -8.59 11.95
CA TYR A 240 -9.27 -7.57 12.79
C TYR A 240 -10.09 -6.28 12.85
N GLY A 241 -10.17 -5.52 11.75
CA GLY A 241 -11.10 -4.38 11.63
C GLY A 241 -10.75 -3.15 12.46
N GLY A 242 -9.46 -2.82 12.59
CA GLY A 242 -9.05 -1.64 13.33
C GLY A 242 -7.75 -1.03 12.79
N PHE A 243 -7.51 0.22 13.18
CA PHE A 243 -6.26 0.96 12.93
C PHE A 243 -5.84 1.01 11.46
N GLU A 244 -6.80 0.91 10.53
CA GLU A 244 -6.54 0.94 9.09
C GLU A 244 -5.60 -0.20 8.64
N ILE A 245 -5.58 -1.31 9.39
CA ILE A 245 -4.79 -2.50 9.02
C ILE A 245 -5.60 -3.37 8.06
N SER A 246 -5.11 -3.51 6.83
CA SER A 246 -5.65 -4.42 5.82
C SER A 246 -5.27 -5.87 6.09
N MET A 247 -6.22 -6.78 5.98
CA MET A 247 -5.96 -8.23 6.07
C MET A 247 -5.64 -8.80 4.68
N THR A 248 -4.45 -8.54 4.18
CA THR A 248 -3.99 -9.10 2.90
C THR A 248 -3.64 -10.59 3.03
N PRO A 249 -3.61 -11.34 1.90
CA PRO A 249 -3.21 -12.74 1.91
C PRO A 249 -1.81 -12.94 2.51
N GLY A 250 -1.68 -13.94 3.39
CA GLY A 250 -0.41 -14.20 4.07
C GLY A 250 -0.27 -15.64 4.53
N TYR A 251 0.93 -16.18 4.34
CA TYR A 251 1.25 -17.56 4.69
C TYR A 251 1.35 -17.73 6.21
N SER A 252 0.58 -18.66 6.77
CA SER A 252 0.62 -19.00 8.19
C SER A 252 0.87 -20.48 8.39
N ALA A 253 2.09 -20.82 8.83
CA ALA A 253 2.46 -22.19 9.16
C ALA A 253 1.54 -22.79 10.25
N THR A 254 1.15 -21.97 11.23
CA THR A 254 0.29 -22.40 12.34
C THR A 254 -1.12 -22.72 11.87
N VAL A 255 -1.72 -21.88 11.03
CA VAL A 255 -3.06 -22.15 10.47
C VAL A 255 -3.00 -23.33 9.50
N GLY A 256 -1.97 -23.39 8.66
CA GLY A 256 -1.78 -24.48 7.71
C GLY A 256 -1.71 -25.86 8.37
N ALA A 257 -0.71 -26.08 9.22
CA ALA A 257 -0.52 -27.36 9.89
C ALA A 257 -1.59 -27.65 10.97
N GLY A 258 -2.06 -26.62 11.66
CA GLY A 258 -3.02 -26.78 12.75
C GLY A 258 -4.47 -27.00 12.30
N TRP A 259 -4.81 -26.52 11.10
CA TRP A 259 -6.19 -26.40 10.62
C TRP A 259 -6.38 -26.94 9.19
N LEU A 260 -5.67 -26.39 8.20
CA LEU A 260 -5.90 -26.71 6.78
C LEU A 260 -5.56 -28.16 6.44
N GLU A 261 -4.47 -28.71 7.00
CA GLU A 261 -4.10 -30.13 6.79
C GLU A 261 -5.17 -31.12 7.27
N LYS A 262 -6.03 -30.70 8.21
CA LYS A 262 -7.14 -31.51 8.71
C LYS A 262 -8.36 -31.49 7.79
N GLY A 263 -8.28 -30.77 6.66
CA GLY A 263 -9.40 -30.59 5.73
C GLY A 263 -10.41 -29.55 6.19
N TYR A 264 -10.07 -28.71 7.17
CA TYR A 264 -10.93 -27.64 7.67
C TYR A 264 -10.74 -26.35 6.88
N THR A 265 -11.70 -25.44 6.99
CA THR A 265 -11.67 -24.15 6.28
C THR A 265 -11.18 -23.03 7.20
N TYR A 266 -10.31 -22.17 6.68
CA TYR A 266 -9.95 -20.89 7.29
C TYR A 266 -10.63 -19.76 6.51
N ALA A 267 -11.29 -18.86 7.22
CA ALA A 267 -11.97 -17.71 6.65
C ALA A 267 -11.36 -16.42 7.21
N VAL A 268 -11.03 -15.47 6.35
CA VAL A 268 -10.51 -14.15 6.74
C VAL A 268 -11.49 -13.09 6.27
N ALA A 269 -12.18 -12.45 7.21
CA ALA A 269 -13.13 -11.38 6.91
C ALA A 269 -12.45 -10.01 6.96
N ASN A 270 -12.54 -9.26 5.85
CA ASN A 270 -12.04 -7.90 5.73
C ASN A 270 -13.09 -6.91 6.24
N ILE A 271 -13.38 -6.99 7.53
CA ILE A 271 -14.37 -6.13 8.18
C ILE A 271 -13.90 -4.66 8.25
N ARG A 272 -14.86 -3.74 8.37
CA ARG A 272 -14.62 -2.28 8.48
C ARG A 272 -13.65 -1.91 9.59
N GLY A 273 -13.02 -0.74 9.45
CA GLY A 273 -11.99 -0.22 10.35
C GLY A 273 -10.56 -0.69 10.00
N GLY A 274 -10.42 -1.62 9.06
CA GLY A 274 -9.14 -1.98 8.43
C GLY A 274 -8.93 -1.24 7.11
N GLY A 275 -7.69 -1.04 6.68
CA GLY A 275 -7.34 -0.17 5.55
C GLY A 275 -7.59 -0.75 4.16
N GLY A 276 -8.31 -1.88 4.07
CA GLY A 276 -8.63 -2.53 2.80
C GLY A 276 -9.71 -1.82 2.00
N PHE A 277 -10.33 -0.79 2.59
CA PHE A 277 -11.34 0.06 1.98
C PHE A 277 -10.96 1.52 2.12
N GLY A 278 -11.40 2.34 1.16
CA GLY A 278 -11.24 3.78 1.25
C GLY A 278 -11.83 4.30 2.56
N PRO A 279 -11.46 5.50 3.01
CA PRO A 279 -11.74 5.99 4.36
C PRO A 279 -13.23 6.08 4.74
N MET A 280 -14.16 6.06 3.77
CA MET A 280 -15.59 5.91 4.09
C MET A 280 -15.96 4.52 4.61
N GLY A 281 -15.21 3.47 4.26
CA GLY A 281 -15.35 2.13 4.84
C GLY A 281 -14.76 1.99 6.25
N ASN A 282 -14.02 3.00 6.73
CA ASN A 282 -13.42 3.03 8.08
C ASN A 282 -14.27 3.81 9.09
N GLN A 283 -15.37 4.46 8.66
CA GLN A 283 -16.30 5.21 9.52
C GLN A 283 -17.58 4.41 9.84
#